data_AF-A0AAJ1JBW9-F1
#
_entry.id   AF-A0AAJ1JBW9-F1
#
_cell.length_a   1.000
_cell.length_b   1.000
_cell.length_c   1.000
_cell.angle_alpha   90.00
_cell.angle_beta   90.00
_cell.angle_gamma   90.00
#
_symmetry.space_group_name_H-M   'P 1'
#
loop_
_entity.id
_entity.type
_entity.pdbx_description
1 polymer ?
#
loop_
_entity_poly.entity_id
_entity_poly.type
_entity_poly.pdbx_seq_one_letter_code
_entity_poly.pdbx_strand_id
1 'polypeptide(L)' 'MVNEPDLALNPEYSLFILIDEFKYGEFTGKKITDYINESKTDFYNARKCINGLDQADQIKGFAEDYLEKLNNGLLS' A
#
# COMPACT_ATOMS: atom_id res chain seq x y z
N MET A 1 -19.86 -1.91 -10.59
CA MET A 1 -19.09 -1.31 -11.70
C MET A 1 -18.70 0.09 -11.26
N VAL A 2 -17.40 0.35 -11.09
CA VAL A 2 -16.88 1.69 -10.87
C VAL A 2 -17.00 2.40 -12.22
N ASN A 3 -17.91 3.35 -12.35
CA ASN A 3 -18.23 3.97 -13.63
C ASN A 3 -17.16 4.96 -14.11
N GLU A 4 -16.15 5.29 -13.29
CA GLU A 4 -15.04 6.16 -13.65
C GLU A 4 -13.76 5.74 -12.90
N PRO A 5 -13.00 4.73 -13.41
CA PRO A 5 -11.78 4.26 -12.75
C PRO A 5 -10.72 5.37 -12.59
N ASP A 6 -10.76 6.38 -13.45
CA ASP A 6 -9.84 7.53 -13.41
C ASP A 6 -10.02 8.40 -12.16
N LEU A 7 -11.16 8.32 -11.45
CA LEU A 7 -11.33 9.02 -10.17
C LEU A 7 -10.35 8.50 -9.12
N ALA A 8 -9.91 7.23 -9.19
CA ALA A 8 -8.89 6.71 -8.30
C ALA A 8 -7.51 7.36 -8.51
N LEU A 9 -7.30 8.05 -9.64
CA LEU A 9 -6.08 8.81 -9.91
C LEU A 9 -6.11 10.21 -9.29
N ASN A 10 -7.28 10.68 -8.84
CA ASN A 10 -7.35 11.91 -8.05
C ASN A 10 -6.74 11.64 -6.66
N PRO A 11 -5.72 12.40 -6.24
CA PRO A 11 -5.06 12.20 -4.94
C PRO A 11 -6.02 12.10 -3.76
N GLU A 12 -7.11 12.88 -3.75
CA GLU A 12 -8.11 12.88 -2.68
C GLU A 12 -8.78 11.51 -2.56
N TYR A 13 -9.31 10.97 -3.66
CA TYR A 13 -9.96 9.65 -3.66
C TYR A 13 -8.95 8.51 -3.50
N SER A 14 -7.73 8.67 -4.03
CA SER A 14 -6.68 7.65 -3.92
C SER A 14 -6.30 7.36 -2.46
N LEU A 15 -6.31 8.39 -1.60
CA LEU A 15 -6.00 8.24 -0.19
C LEU A 15 -7.08 7.44 0.54
N PHE A 16 -8.35 7.75 0.29
CA PHE A 16 -9.47 7.00 0.89
C PHE A 16 -9.46 5.54 0.45
N ILE A 17 -9.30 5.28 -0.86
CA ILE A 17 -9.20 3.93 -1.40
C ILE A 17 -8.03 3.18 -0.75
N LEU A 18 -6.88 3.83 -0.61
CA LEU A 18 -5.71 3.20 0.01
C LEU A 18 -5.95 2.83 1.48
N ILE A 19 -6.54 3.72 2.27
CA ILE A 19 -6.82 3.47 3.69
C ILE A 19 -7.85 2.34 3.84
N ASP A 20 -8.95 2.40 3.09
CA ASP A 20 -10.01 1.39 3.17
C ASP A 20 -9.52 0.02 2.69
N GLU A 21 -8.75 -0.05 1.60
CA GLU A 21 -8.15 -1.30 1.14
C GLU A 21 -7.15 -1.88 2.13
N PHE A 22 -6.28 -1.06 2.70
CA PHE A 22 -5.33 -1.56 3.70
C PHE A 22 -6.03 -2.08 4.95
N LYS A 23 -7.13 -1.45 5.37
CA LYS A 23 -7.85 -1.82 6.60
C LYS A 23 -8.81 -2.99 6.41
N TYR A 24 -9.52 -3.02 5.29
CA TYR A 24 -10.66 -3.92 5.08
C TYR A 24 -10.47 -4.86 3.88
N GLY A 25 -9.72 -4.44 2.85
CA GLY A 25 -9.51 -5.19 1.63
C GLY A 25 -10.81 -5.36 0.83
N GLU A 26 -11.62 -4.30 0.71
CA GLU A 26 -12.97 -4.33 0.13
C GLU A 26 -12.94 -4.71 -1.37
N PHE A 27 -11.92 -4.29 -2.13
CA PHE A 27 -11.80 -4.57 -3.55
C PHE A 27 -10.94 -5.82 -3.82
N THR A 28 -9.84 -5.98 -3.10
CA THR A 28 -8.85 -7.03 -3.37
C THR A 28 -9.01 -8.28 -2.51
N GLY A 29 -9.77 -8.19 -1.42
CA GLY A 29 -9.85 -9.22 -0.38
C GLY A 29 -8.54 -9.38 0.42
N LYS A 30 -7.63 -8.40 0.32
CA LYS A 30 -6.30 -8.43 0.95
C LYS A 30 -6.10 -7.23 1.86
N LYS A 31 -5.78 -7.48 3.13
CA LYS A 31 -5.48 -6.43 4.10
C LYS A 31 -3.99 -6.23 4.22
N ILE A 32 -3.57 -5.03 4.64
CA ILE A 32 -2.14 -4.76 4.86
C ILE A 32 -1.55 -5.72 5.90
N THR A 33 -2.35 -6.14 6.88
CA THR A 33 -1.97 -7.09 7.94
C THR A 33 -1.66 -8.50 7.45
N ASP A 34 -2.11 -8.88 6.25
CA ASP A 34 -1.79 -10.17 5.62
C ASP A 34 -0.29 -10.22 5.20
N TYR A 35 0.33 -9.05 5.06
CA TYR A 35 1.70 -8.88 4.56
C TYR A 35 2.63 -8.18 5.54
N ILE A 36 2.10 -7.28 6.36
CA ILE A 36 2.85 -6.48 7.33
C ILE A 36 2.18 -6.58 8.69
N ASN A 37 2.87 -7.17 9.65
CA ASN A 37 2.42 -7.32 11.04
C ASN A 37 3.64 -7.45 11.96
N GLU A 38 3.40 -7.72 13.25
CA GLU A 38 4.47 -7.81 14.26
C GLU A 38 5.59 -8.81 13.92
N SER A 39 5.29 -9.84 13.12
CA SER A 39 6.21 -10.93 12.79
C SER A 39 6.68 -10.94 11.33
N LYS A 40 6.10 -10.10 10.48
CA LYS A 40 6.28 -10.16 9.02
C LYS A 40 6.31 -8.75 8.45
N THR A 41 7.26 -8.49 7.55
CA THR A 41 7.27 -7.28 6.73
C THR A 41 7.54 -7.69 5.29
N ASP A 42 6.50 -7.68 4.46
CA ASP A 42 6.55 -8.09 3.06
C ASP A 42 5.99 -6.98 2.17
N PHE A 43 6.79 -5.92 1.99
CA PHE A 43 6.40 -4.75 1.19
C PHE A 43 6.08 -5.09 -0.26
N TYR A 44 6.74 -6.11 -0.82
CA TYR A 44 6.50 -6.54 -2.19
C TYR A 44 5.07 -7.08 -2.36
N ASN A 45 4.66 -8.04 -1.52
CA ASN A 45 3.31 -8.59 -1.62
C ASN A 45 2.24 -7.67 -1.04
N ALA A 46 2.60 -6.72 -0.16
CA ALA A 46 1.69 -5.69 0.35
C ALA A 46 1.06 -4.85 -0.78
N ARG A 47 1.72 -4.73 -1.94
CA ARG A 47 1.15 -4.03 -3.10
C ARG A 47 -0.18 -4.63 -3.59
N LYS A 48 -0.41 -5.92 -3.31
CA LYS A 48 -1.62 -6.65 -3.71
C LYS A 48 -2.90 -6.11 -3.09
N CYS A 49 -2.81 -5.34 -2.01
CA CYS A 49 -3.96 -4.65 -1.42
C CYS A 49 -4.55 -3.58 -2.36
N ILE A 50 -3.80 -3.08 -3.34
CA ILE A 50 -4.24 -1.98 -4.21
C ILE A 50 -4.32 -2.42 -5.67
N ASN A 51 -3.18 -2.60 -6.37
CA ASN A 51 -3.13 -2.89 -7.81
C ASN A 51 -2.35 -4.18 -8.13
N GLY A 52 -2.53 -5.23 -7.32
CA GLY A 52 -1.81 -6.48 -7.53
C GLY A 52 -0.30 -6.30 -7.33
N LEU A 53 0.51 -6.66 -8.32
CA LEU A 53 1.97 -6.48 -8.28
C LEU A 53 2.47 -5.39 -9.22
N ASP A 54 1.59 -4.54 -9.75
CA ASP A 54 2.01 -3.42 -10.58
C ASP A 54 2.92 -2.47 -9.79
N GLN A 55 4.09 -2.19 -10.37
CA GLN A 55 5.19 -1.43 -9.78
C GLN A 55 5.65 -1.94 -8.40
N ALA A 56 5.42 -3.20 -8.05
CA ALA A 56 5.70 -3.73 -6.71
C ALA A 56 7.16 -3.59 -6.30
N ASP A 57 8.12 -3.84 -7.19
CA ASP A 57 9.55 -3.68 -6.90
C ASP A 57 9.93 -2.23 -6.56
N GLN A 58 9.40 -1.27 -7.33
CA GLN A 58 9.68 0.15 -7.12
C GLN A 58 9.06 0.64 -5.80
N ILE A 59 7.80 0.28 -5.56
CA ILE A 59 7.08 0.68 -4.34
C ILE A 59 7.69 0.01 -3.10
N LYS A 60 8.12 -1.24 -3.21
CA LYS A 60 8.91 -1.93 -2.18
C LYS A 60 10.18 -1.15 -1.86
N GLY A 61 10.95 -0.75 -2.88
CA GLY A 61 12.16 0.07 -2.68
C GLY A 61 11.87 1.37 -1.92
N PHE A 62 10.80 2.09 -2.29
CA PHE A 62 10.39 3.29 -1.55
C PHE A 62 10.02 3.01 -0.09
N ALA A 63 9.34 1.90 0.18
CA ALA A 63 8.96 1.52 1.53
C ALA A 63 10.19 1.12 2.38
N GLU A 64 11.14 0.40 1.80
CA GLU A 64 12.42 0.02 2.45
C GLU A 64 13.26 1.27 2.77
N ASP A 65 13.42 2.18 1.81
CA ASP A 65 14.12 3.45 2.01
C ASP A 65 13.48 4.31 3.12
N TYR A 66 12.15 4.37 3.15
CA TYR A 66 11.42 5.12 4.17
C TYR A 66 11.60 4.48 5.56
N LEU A 67 11.49 3.16 5.65
CA LEU A 67 11.68 2.42 6.90
C LEU A 67 13.11 2.57 7.43
N GLU A 68 14.12 2.51 6.57
CA GLU A 68 15.52 2.76 6.95
C GLU A 68 15.69 4.16 7.53
N LYS A 69 15.17 5.19 6.83
CA LYS A 69 15.25 6.57 7.30
C LYS A 69 14.51 6.77 8.63
N LEU A 70 13.36 6.11 8.81
CA LEU A 70 12.58 6.17 10.04
C LEU A 70 13.37 5.57 11.21
N ASN A 71 13.95 4.40 11.02
CA ASN A 71 14.75 3.70 12.04
C ASN A 71 16.01 4.47 12.41
N ASN A 72 16.58 5.22 11.47
CA ASN A 72 17.75 6.06 11.68
C ASN A 72 17.42 7.46 12.23
N GLY A 73 16.13 7.76 12.51
CA GLY A 73 15.71 9.07 12.98
C GLY A 73 15.89 10.21 11.96
N LEU A 74 15.97 9.86 10.67
CA LEU A 74 16.15 10.80 9.56
C LEU A 74 14.82 11.34 9.00
N LEU A 75 13.70 10.88 9.56
CA LEU A 75 12.36 11.39 9.28
C LEU A 75 11.81 12.02 10.56
N SER A 76 11.36 13.27 10.45
CA SER A 76 10.81 14.10 11.53
C SER A 76 9.30 14.23 11.43
#